data_AF-A0A5B8UZQ0-F1
#
_entry.id   AF-A0A5B8UZQ0-F1
#
_cell.length_a   1.000
_cell.length_b   1.000
_cell.length_c   1.000
_cell.angle_alpha   90.00
_cell.angle_beta   90.00
_cell.angle_gamma   90.00
#
_symmetry.space_group_name_H-M   'P 1'
#
loop_
_entity.id
_entity.type
_entity.pdbx_description
1 polymer ?
#
loop_
_entity_poly.entity_id
_entity_poly.type
_entity_poly.pdbx_seq_one_letter_code
_entity_poly.pdbx_strand_id
1 'polypeptide(L)'
;MSTSYVPVLWNPFKKKYDRFLWSFIAIYLASFILLSKLLFPQLIAMTIVIRAFGTLAIILLHVILIIGPLCRLQPWLLPLLYNRRHLGVTMFCVASVHAVLSLVWFHSGGMLHPLVSLFAGNTHYNSLRFFPFQTLGFTAYIIFMIMAFTSHDFWLNFLSPKTWKAMHMMVYLAYALIIMHVMLGIIQLESSPLIFLMLITGLLTVATLHILAGIKEWKFDCRQRTIEDREWVYVCEAGDIEDSRAKMAIVNNERVAVFKYGNKLSAVHNVCKHQNGPLGEGKIVDGCITCPWHGYQYQPGDGCAPPPFTEKLATYRLKLKGNSVYVNVNALPEGTSVEPATIGEQKATDPTSFFIGWSDQNPIAIIKFVKRAALGLCAVALLVAVGFTTRLTHVAKSSFDYEDLKTIQGQLVSYPFPAIRTIAGKGQSGQTIIKTYPLVNDSKFGANGVVDSVMKHFNTDHYLTSINGAVIQRNDVTAMELSKGELSVKVSDKNNNLPAAELKKLADTSILGEIIDPKCYLGAMNPGEGKPHRACAILCISGGIMPILTFKDEKGEMRYAILQGPRGEKINNQVLNYVAEPVKITGILYRYDNWYVFYTDPANQIHPLFN
;
A
#
# COMPACT_ATOMS: atom_id res chain seq x y z
N MET A 1 9.24 -25.15 -28.43
CA MET A 1 10.35 -24.18 -28.40
C MET A 1 10.98 -24.17 -27.03
N SER A 2 12.29 -24.01 -26.95
CA SER A 2 13.03 -24.02 -25.69
C SER A 2 12.43 -23.01 -24.71
N THR A 3 12.23 -23.44 -23.47
CA THR A 3 11.94 -22.63 -22.28
C THR A 3 13.10 -21.69 -21.90
N SER A 4 13.95 -21.37 -22.87
CA SER A 4 15.13 -20.53 -22.68
C SER A 4 14.68 -19.10 -22.43
N TYR A 5 15.03 -18.62 -21.25
CA TYR A 5 14.82 -17.26 -20.80
C TYR A 5 15.38 -16.26 -21.83
N VAL A 6 14.52 -15.48 -22.48
CA VAL A 6 14.93 -14.34 -23.29
C VAL A 6 14.89 -13.12 -22.37
N PRO A 7 16.05 -12.53 -22.00
CA PRO A 7 16.06 -11.31 -21.20
C PRO A 7 15.33 -10.19 -21.96
N VAL A 8 14.63 -9.34 -21.20
CA VAL A 8 13.89 -8.20 -21.74
C VAL A 8 14.80 -7.38 -22.68
N LEU A 9 14.41 -7.28 -23.95
CA LEU A 9 15.13 -6.48 -24.94
C LEU A 9 14.96 -4.99 -24.59
N TRP A 10 15.96 -4.44 -23.88
CA TRP A 10 15.98 -3.05 -23.46
C TRP A 10 16.38 -2.11 -24.61
N ASN A 11 15.41 -1.78 -25.45
CA ASN A 11 15.62 -0.80 -26.53
C ASN A 11 15.84 0.63 -25.96
N PRO A 12 16.40 1.57 -26.75
CA PRO A 12 16.71 2.93 -26.29
C PRO A 12 15.50 3.68 -25.73
N PHE A 13 14.30 3.40 -26.24
CA PHE A 13 13.08 3.99 -25.72
C PHE A 13 12.73 3.45 -24.34
N LYS A 14 12.73 2.14 -24.14
CA LYS A 14 12.43 1.54 -22.85
C LYS A 14 13.40 2.06 -21.79
N LYS A 15 14.69 2.20 -22.13
CA LYS A 15 15.68 2.88 -21.30
C LYS A 15 15.31 4.35 -20.98
N LYS A 16 14.76 5.12 -21.93
CA LYS A 16 14.28 6.50 -21.70
C LYS A 16 13.04 6.52 -20.80
N TYR A 17 12.07 5.66 -21.07
CA TYR A 17 10.85 5.53 -20.27
C TYR A 17 11.18 5.16 -18.82
N ASP A 18 12.03 4.15 -18.63
CA ASP A 18 12.42 3.70 -17.29
C ASP A 18 13.20 4.78 -16.56
N ARG A 19 14.13 5.47 -17.22
CA ARG A 19 14.80 6.62 -16.60
C ARG A 19 13.79 7.66 -16.13
N PHE A 20 12.78 7.99 -16.94
CA PHE A 20 11.76 8.95 -16.54
C PHE A 20 10.91 8.47 -15.36
N LEU A 21 10.48 7.19 -15.39
CA LEU A 21 9.71 6.58 -14.32
C LEU A 21 10.50 6.53 -13.01
N TRP A 22 11.75 6.07 -13.03
CA TRP A 22 12.62 6.00 -11.87
C TRP A 22 13.00 7.39 -11.36
N SER A 23 13.22 8.37 -12.23
CA SER A 23 13.41 9.77 -11.82
C SER A 23 12.17 10.33 -11.13
N PHE A 24 10.97 10.08 -11.65
CA PHE A 24 9.72 10.49 -11.01
C PHE A 24 9.59 9.86 -9.61
N ILE A 25 9.83 8.55 -9.48
CA ILE A 25 9.80 7.84 -8.21
C ILE A 25 10.81 8.43 -7.22
N ALA A 26 12.06 8.63 -7.65
CA ALA A 26 13.11 9.18 -6.80
C ALA A 26 12.79 10.60 -6.33
N ILE A 27 12.33 11.47 -7.24
CA ILE A 27 11.93 12.85 -6.92
C ILE A 27 10.75 12.86 -5.96
N TYR A 28 9.72 12.04 -6.20
CA TYR A 28 8.57 11.91 -5.31
C TYR A 28 9.00 11.50 -3.91
N LEU A 29 9.78 10.43 -3.78
CA LEU A 29 10.22 9.92 -2.47
C LEU A 29 11.10 10.95 -1.75
N ALA A 30 12.08 11.54 -2.45
CA ALA A 30 12.97 12.53 -1.86
C ALA A 30 12.20 13.78 -1.40
N SER A 31 11.31 14.32 -2.23
CA SER A 31 10.49 15.48 -1.88
C SER A 31 9.54 15.18 -0.72
N PHE A 32 8.85 14.04 -0.73
CA PHE A 32 7.94 13.65 0.35
C PHE A 32 8.68 13.51 1.68
N ILE A 33 9.82 12.82 1.69
CA ILE A 33 10.62 12.60 2.89
C ILE A 33 11.19 13.92 3.41
N LEU A 34 11.82 14.72 2.53
CA LEU A 34 12.45 15.99 2.90
C LEU A 34 11.41 16.97 3.45
N LEU A 35 10.29 17.17 2.74
CA LEU A 35 9.23 18.07 3.17
C LEU A 35 8.59 17.59 4.48
N SER A 36 8.31 16.28 4.60
CA SER A 36 7.74 15.74 5.85
C SER A 36 8.69 15.94 7.03
N LYS A 37 10.00 15.77 6.84
CA LYS A 37 10.97 15.96 7.92
C LYS A 37 11.18 17.43 8.29
N LEU A 38 11.17 18.34 7.30
CA LEU A 38 11.26 19.78 7.52
C LEU A 38 10.01 20.33 8.22
N LEU A 39 8.83 19.87 7.82
CA LEU A 39 7.55 20.34 8.35
C LEU A 39 7.18 19.64 9.67
N PHE A 40 7.64 18.41 9.88
CA PHE A 40 7.33 17.60 11.05
C PHE A 40 8.58 16.89 11.61
N PRO A 41 9.51 17.65 12.21
CA PRO A 41 10.76 17.08 12.71
C PRO A 41 10.56 15.99 13.77
N GLN A 42 9.43 16.03 14.50
CA GLN A 42 9.02 15.08 15.52
C GLN A 42 8.45 13.75 14.98
N LEU A 43 8.15 13.63 13.68
CA LEU A 43 7.74 12.35 13.11
C LEU A 43 8.94 11.40 13.00
N ILE A 44 8.69 10.14 13.32
CA ILE A 44 9.67 9.06 13.18
C ILE A 44 9.98 8.87 11.69
N ALA A 45 11.27 8.82 11.36
CA ALA A 45 11.75 8.72 9.97
C ALA A 45 11.17 7.49 9.25
N MET A 46 11.09 6.34 9.92
CA MET A 46 10.52 5.12 9.35
C MET A 46 9.04 5.29 8.96
N THR A 47 8.24 5.95 9.79
CA THR A 47 6.83 6.25 9.49
C THR A 47 6.69 7.12 8.24
N ILE A 48 7.57 8.11 8.07
CA ILE A 48 7.60 8.96 6.88
C ILE A 48 7.89 8.11 5.63
N VAL A 49 8.89 7.22 5.70
CA VAL A 49 9.26 6.33 4.59
C VAL A 49 8.11 5.39 4.23
N ILE A 50 7.50 4.72 5.21
CA ILE A 50 6.35 3.82 4.99
C ILE A 50 5.20 4.54 4.29
N ARG A 51 4.89 5.76 4.73
CA ARG A 51 3.85 6.62 4.13
C ARG A 51 4.20 7.01 2.69
N ALA A 52 5.44 7.42 2.42
CA ALA A 52 5.92 7.82 1.10
C ALA A 52 5.75 6.71 0.06
N PHE A 53 6.14 5.48 0.40
CA PHE A 53 5.98 4.32 -0.49
C PHE A 53 4.50 3.95 -0.68
N GLY A 54 3.68 4.01 0.38
CA GLY A 54 2.25 3.70 0.30
C GLY A 54 1.48 4.68 -0.61
N THR A 55 1.72 5.99 -0.46
CA THR A 55 1.07 7.01 -1.30
C THR A 55 1.54 6.94 -2.74
N LEU A 56 2.83 6.70 -2.98
CA LEU A 56 3.37 6.51 -4.32
C LEU A 56 2.74 5.30 -5.02
N ALA A 57 2.61 4.16 -4.33
CA ALA A 57 1.98 2.97 -4.90
C ALA A 57 0.54 3.23 -5.37
N ILE A 58 -0.25 3.95 -4.57
CA ILE A 58 -1.63 4.32 -4.92
C ILE A 58 -1.66 5.27 -6.12
N ILE A 59 -0.77 6.27 -6.18
CA ILE A 59 -0.69 7.19 -7.32
C ILE A 59 -0.38 6.41 -8.61
N LEU A 60 0.63 5.52 -8.56
CA LEU A 60 0.98 4.69 -9.71
C LEU A 60 -0.19 3.79 -10.13
N LEU A 61 -0.90 3.18 -9.18
CA LEU A 61 -2.07 2.34 -9.45
C LEU A 61 -3.20 3.11 -10.16
N HIS A 62 -3.51 4.33 -9.72
CA HIS A 62 -4.50 5.18 -10.39
C HIS A 62 -4.06 5.49 -11.82
N VAL A 63 -2.79 5.87 -12.03
CA VAL A 63 -2.24 6.11 -13.37
C VAL A 63 -2.39 4.86 -14.25
N ILE A 64 -2.06 3.68 -13.74
CA ILE A 64 -2.18 2.41 -14.48
C ILE A 64 -3.63 2.16 -14.92
N LEU A 65 -4.60 2.35 -14.02
CA LEU A 65 -6.01 2.06 -14.27
C LEU A 65 -6.65 3.05 -15.25
N ILE A 66 -6.20 4.30 -15.32
CA ILE A 66 -6.75 5.28 -16.26
C ILE A 66 -6.19 5.18 -17.68
N ILE A 67 -5.00 4.57 -17.88
CA ILE A 67 -4.38 4.46 -19.22
C ILE A 67 -5.33 3.78 -20.22
N GLY A 68 -5.97 2.67 -19.83
CA GLY A 68 -6.86 1.90 -20.71
C GLY A 68 -8.08 2.69 -21.19
N PRO A 69 -8.89 3.28 -20.29
CA PRO A 69 -10.00 4.16 -20.66
C PRO A 69 -9.55 5.40 -21.44
N LEU A 70 -8.43 6.03 -21.06
CA LEU A 70 -7.91 7.20 -21.76
C LEU A 70 -7.55 6.91 -23.22
N CYS A 71 -6.93 5.76 -23.49
CA CYS A 71 -6.62 5.34 -24.86
C CYS A 71 -7.88 5.16 -25.72
N ARG A 72 -8.97 4.63 -25.13
CA ARG A 72 -10.27 4.49 -25.81
C ARG A 72 -10.92 5.84 -26.10
N LEU A 73 -10.83 6.77 -25.16
CA LEU A 73 -11.38 8.12 -25.35
C LEU A 73 -10.56 8.93 -26.36
N GLN A 74 -9.22 8.79 -26.30
CA GLN A 74 -8.24 9.58 -27.06
C GLN A 74 -7.19 8.65 -27.72
N PRO A 75 -7.36 8.28 -29.00
CA PRO A 75 -6.50 7.31 -29.68
C PRO A 75 -5.02 7.68 -29.76
N TRP A 76 -4.68 8.98 -29.72
CA TRP A 76 -3.28 9.43 -29.71
C TRP A 76 -2.51 8.99 -28.45
N LEU A 77 -3.20 8.55 -27.38
CA LEU A 77 -2.60 8.03 -26.15
C LEU A 77 -2.25 6.53 -26.21
N LEU A 78 -2.60 5.81 -27.28
CA LEU A 78 -2.26 4.39 -27.48
C LEU A 78 -0.78 4.05 -27.19
N PRO A 79 0.21 4.92 -27.49
CA PRO A 79 1.60 4.66 -27.13
C PRO A 79 1.88 4.46 -25.63
N LEU A 80 1.01 4.96 -24.73
CA LEU A 80 1.14 4.73 -23.28
C LEU A 80 0.80 3.28 -22.89
N LEU A 81 -0.03 2.61 -23.69
CA LEU A 81 -0.53 1.28 -23.40
C LEU A 81 0.60 0.22 -23.39
N TYR A 82 1.63 0.43 -24.21
CA TYR A 82 2.78 -0.49 -24.34
C TYR A 82 3.57 -0.67 -23.04
N ASN A 83 3.68 0.39 -22.22
CA ASN A 83 4.46 0.35 -20.99
C ASN A 83 3.61 0.10 -19.73
N ARG A 84 2.30 -0.12 -19.87
CA ARG A 84 1.39 -0.31 -18.72
C ARG A 84 1.82 -1.49 -17.83
N ARG A 85 2.33 -2.57 -18.45
CA ARG A 85 2.78 -3.78 -17.75
C ARG A 85 4.02 -3.49 -16.90
N HIS A 86 4.99 -2.75 -17.47
CA HIS A 86 6.18 -2.35 -16.74
C HIS A 86 5.82 -1.45 -15.55
N LEU A 87 4.95 -0.46 -15.78
CA LEU A 87 4.43 0.41 -14.71
C LEU A 87 3.75 -0.38 -13.60
N GLY A 88 2.96 -1.41 -13.95
CA GLY A 88 2.32 -2.32 -12.99
C GLY A 88 3.32 -3.08 -12.12
N VAL A 89 4.37 -3.65 -12.72
CA VAL A 89 5.44 -4.33 -11.97
C VAL A 89 6.21 -3.35 -11.09
N THR A 90 6.52 -2.15 -11.57
CA THR A 90 7.16 -1.12 -10.76
C THR A 90 6.29 -0.70 -9.57
N MET A 91 4.98 -0.51 -9.79
CA MET A 91 4.02 -0.22 -8.71
C MET A 91 4.01 -1.34 -7.67
N PHE A 92 4.02 -2.61 -8.10
CA PHE A 92 4.12 -3.76 -7.19
C PHE A 92 5.42 -3.77 -6.39
N CYS A 93 6.58 -3.43 -6.98
CA CYS A 93 7.83 -3.31 -6.24
C CYS A 93 7.77 -2.20 -5.17
N VAL A 94 7.23 -1.03 -5.53
CA VAL A 94 6.99 0.08 -4.58
C VAL A 94 6.06 -0.35 -3.44
N ALA A 95 4.95 -1.03 -3.78
CA ALA A 95 4.01 -1.57 -2.81
C ALA A 95 4.64 -2.66 -1.91
N SER A 96 5.57 -3.46 -2.44
CA SER A 96 6.30 -4.47 -1.68
C SER A 96 7.20 -3.85 -0.62
N VAL A 97 7.88 -2.74 -0.94
CA VAL A 97 8.65 -1.98 0.07
C VAL A 97 7.73 -1.47 1.17
N HIS A 98 6.59 -0.88 0.83
CA HIS A 98 5.59 -0.46 1.81
C HIS A 98 5.10 -1.63 2.68
N ALA A 99 4.75 -2.76 2.07
CA ALA A 99 4.22 -3.93 2.76
C ALA A 99 5.25 -4.54 3.73
N VAL A 100 6.50 -4.72 3.28
CA VAL A 100 7.59 -5.29 4.09
C VAL A 100 7.96 -4.35 5.24
N LEU A 101 8.15 -3.06 4.97
CA LEU A 101 8.48 -2.08 6.02
C LEU A 101 7.36 -2.00 7.05
N SER A 102 6.10 -2.00 6.62
CA SER A 102 4.95 -1.99 7.53
C SER A 102 4.88 -3.27 8.37
N LEU A 103 5.07 -4.44 7.76
CA LEU A 103 5.03 -5.72 8.46
C LEU A 103 6.15 -5.82 9.49
N VAL A 104 7.38 -5.45 9.12
CA VAL A 104 8.53 -5.47 10.03
C VAL A 104 8.32 -4.44 11.15
N TRP A 105 7.98 -3.21 10.81
CA TRP A 105 7.89 -2.14 11.81
C TRP A 105 6.77 -2.38 12.83
N PHE A 106 5.58 -2.78 12.39
CA PHE A 106 4.42 -2.90 13.29
C PHE A 106 4.27 -4.29 13.91
N HIS A 107 4.74 -5.36 13.24
CA HIS A 107 4.46 -6.75 13.65
C HIS A 107 5.67 -7.59 14.06
N SER A 108 6.92 -7.10 13.94
CA SER A 108 8.11 -7.83 14.38
C SER A 108 8.44 -7.61 15.87
N GLY A 109 9.35 -8.44 16.41
CA GLY A 109 9.88 -8.28 17.76
C GLY A 109 8.96 -8.72 18.90
N GLY A 110 7.80 -9.33 18.60
CA GLY A 110 6.90 -9.94 19.58
C GLY A 110 6.91 -11.47 19.56
N MET A 111 6.04 -12.09 20.37
CA MET A 111 5.97 -13.57 20.48
C MET A 111 5.45 -14.27 19.22
N LEU A 112 4.62 -13.58 18.44
CA LEU A 112 4.02 -14.13 17.22
C LEU A 112 4.90 -13.82 16.00
N HIS A 113 4.94 -14.75 15.06
CA HIS A 113 5.50 -14.47 13.73
C HIS A 113 4.77 -13.26 13.10
N PRO A 114 5.46 -12.33 12.41
CA PRO A 114 4.84 -11.10 11.91
C PRO A 114 3.59 -11.31 11.06
N LEU A 115 3.58 -12.33 10.19
CA LEU A 115 2.41 -12.68 9.38
C LEU A 115 1.24 -13.18 10.23
N VAL A 116 1.49 -13.93 11.30
CA VAL A 116 0.42 -14.39 12.20
C VAL A 116 -0.13 -13.20 12.99
N SER A 117 0.76 -12.32 13.47
CA SER A 117 0.39 -11.10 14.18
C SER A 117 -0.52 -10.19 13.34
N LEU A 118 -0.29 -10.09 12.03
CA LEU A 118 -1.13 -9.32 11.11
C LEU A 118 -2.61 -9.72 11.16
N PHE A 119 -2.91 -11.01 11.31
CA PHE A 119 -4.27 -11.54 11.31
C PHE A 119 -4.84 -11.75 12.72
N ALA A 120 -3.99 -12.14 13.68
CA ALA A 120 -4.41 -12.46 15.04
C ALA A 120 -4.42 -11.22 15.96
N GLY A 121 -3.72 -10.15 15.61
CA GLY A 121 -3.55 -8.98 16.47
C GLY A 121 -4.82 -8.16 16.64
N ASN A 122 -5.65 -8.01 15.59
CA ASN A 122 -6.93 -7.31 15.67
C ASN A 122 -8.00 -8.09 14.90
N THR A 123 -9.05 -8.52 15.60
CA THR A 123 -10.12 -9.37 15.03
C THR A 123 -11.48 -8.66 14.98
N HIS A 124 -11.53 -7.34 15.13
CA HIS A 124 -12.78 -6.56 15.16
C HIS A 124 -13.39 -6.32 13.76
N TYR A 125 -13.71 -7.39 13.03
CA TYR A 125 -14.30 -7.32 11.69
C TYR A 125 -15.69 -6.68 11.64
N ASN A 126 -16.42 -6.70 12.77
CA ASN A 126 -17.76 -6.13 12.88
C ASN A 126 -17.77 -4.62 13.22
N SER A 127 -16.61 -3.98 13.32
CA SER A 127 -16.51 -2.55 13.65
C SER A 127 -15.88 -1.78 12.49
N LEU A 128 -16.56 -0.75 11.98
CA LEU A 128 -15.96 0.16 11.00
C LEU A 128 -14.77 0.95 11.59
N ARG A 129 -14.90 1.32 12.86
CA ARG A 129 -13.91 2.10 13.58
C ARG A 129 -12.67 1.25 13.88
N PHE A 130 -12.83 -0.02 14.24
CA PHE A 130 -11.73 -0.90 14.64
C PHE A 130 -11.39 -1.99 13.62
N PHE A 131 -11.93 -1.89 12.41
CA PHE A 131 -11.73 -2.88 11.36
C PHE A 131 -10.22 -3.14 11.13
N PRO A 132 -9.78 -4.41 11.04
CA PRO A 132 -8.38 -4.76 10.78
C PRO A 132 -8.00 -4.51 9.31
N PHE A 133 -7.92 -3.24 8.92
CA PHE A 133 -7.75 -2.79 7.53
C PHE A 133 -6.45 -3.29 6.89
N GLN A 134 -5.43 -3.65 7.68
CA GLN A 134 -4.18 -4.20 7.20
C GLN A 134 -4.38 -5.55 6.47
N THR A 135 -5.37 -6.36 6.88
CA THR A 135 -5.71 -7.62 6.23
C THR A 135 -6.23 -7.42 4.80
N LEU A 136 -6.94 -6.31 4.55
CA LEU A 136 -7.37 -5.92 3.20
C LEU A 136 -6.17 -5.55 2.32
N GLY A 137 -5.23 -4.79 2.89
CA GLY A 137 -4.00 -4.41 2.20
C GLY A 137 -3.15 -5.63 1.82
N PHE A 138 -3.01 -6.59 2.74
CA PHE A 138 -2.34 -7.86 2.47
C PHE A 138 -3.06 -8.70 1.41
N THR A 139 -4.39 -8.79 1.47
CA THR A 139 -5.17 -9.52 0.47
C THR A 139 -5.01 -8.90 -0.93
N ALA A 140 -5.08 -7.57 -1.02
CA ALA A 140 -4.80 -6.85 -2.26
C ALA A 140 -3.36 -7.08 -2.75
N TYR A 141 -2.38 -7.08 -1.83
CA TYR A 141 -0.98 -7.35 -2.12
C TYR A 141 -0.78 -8.74 -2.75
N ILE A 142 -1.44 -9.79 -2.24
CA ILE A 142 -1.37 -11.13 -2.81
C ILE A 142 -1.92 -11.16 -4.25
N ILE A 143 -3.03 -10.47 -4.52
CA ILE A 143 -3.56 -10.35 -5.88
C ILE A 143 -2.55 -9.65 -6.80
N PHE A 144 -1.97 -8.53 -6.37
CA PHE A 144 -0.96 -7.82 -7.15
C PHE A 144 0.31 -8.64 -7.35
N MET A 145 0.73 -9.44 -6.36
CA MET A 145 1.88 -10.33 -6.45
C MET A 145 1.66 -11.41 -7.52
N ILE A 146 0.50 -12.06 -7.50
CA ILE A 146 0.13 -13.05 -8.52
C ILE A 146 0.16 -12.40 -9.91
N MET A 147 -0.46 -11.22 -10.06
CA MET A 147 -0.45 -10.48 -11.32
C MET A 147 0.96 -10.07 -11.76
N ALA A 148 1.82 -9.61 -10.84
CA ALA A 148 3.17 -9.15 -11.15
C ALA A 148 4.10 -10.28 -11.56
N PHE A 149 3.99 -11.46 -10.93
CA PHE A 149 4.79 -12.64 -11.27
C PHE A 149 4.32 -13.27 -12.58
N THR A 150 3.02 -13.45 -12.77
CA THR A 150 2.42 -14.02 -14.00
C THR A 150 2.48 -13.08 -15.20
N SER A 151 2.54 -11.77 -14.95
CA SER A 151 3.66 -10.93 -15.35
C SER A 151 4.50 -11.43 -16.52
N HIS A 152 5.51 -12.23 -16.19
CA HIS A 152 6.65 -12.57 -17.04
C HIS A 152 6.29 -13.40 -18.27
N ASP A 153 7.00 -13.23 -19.39
CA ASP A 153 6.70 -13.92 -20.66
C ASP A 153 6.74 -15.45 -20.52
N PHE A 154 7.63 -15.95 -19.65
CA PHE A 154 7.64 -17.35 -19.21
C PHE A 154 6.26 -17.82 -18.74
N TRP A 155 5.66 -17.13 -17.76
CA TRP A 155 4.38 -17.53 -17.18
C TRP A 155 3.22 -17.32 -18.15
N LEU A 156 3.30 -16.30 -19.01
CA LEU A 156 2.27 -16.03 -20.02
C LEU A 156 2.10 -17.20 -21.01
N ASN A 157 3.17 -17.94 -21.30
CA ASN A 157 3.10 -19.12 -22.18
C ASN A 157 2.30 -20.29 -21.58
N PHE A 158 2.10 -20.32 -20.25
CA PHE A 158 1.34 -21.36 -19.56
C PHE A 158 -0.11 -20.96 -19.27
N LEU A 159 -0.49 -19.71 -19.54
CA LEU A 159 -1.81 -19.19 -19.22
C LEU A 159 -2.69 -19.12 -20.47
N SER A 160 -3.84 -19.80 -20.41
CA SER A 160 -4.86 -19.64 -21.45
C SER A 160 -5.37 -18.19 -21.48
N PRO A 161 -5.86 -17.68 -22.62
CA PRO A 161 -6.43 -16.34 -22.72
C PRO A 161 -7.57 -16.09 -21.71
N LYS A 162 -8.37 -17.12 -21.41
CA LYS A 162 -9.46 -17.05 -20.40
C LYS A 162 -8.90 -16.89 -18.99
N THR A 163 -7.93 -17.71 -18.61
CA THR A 163 -7.30 -17.67 -17.28
C THR A 163 -6.57 -16.35 -17.07
N TRP A 164 -5.79 -15.92 -18.07
CA TRP A 164 -5.09 -14.64 -18.04
C TRP A 164 -6.05 -13.47 -17.85
N LYS A 165 -7.18 -13.47 -18.59
CA LYS A 165 -8.19 -12.42 -18.49
C LYS A 165 -8.87 -12.43 -17.13
N ALA A 166 -9.28 -13.59 -16.62
CA ALA A 166 -9.90 -13.72 -15.30
C ALA A 166 -8.99 -13.17 -14.19
N MET A 167 -7.71 -13.56 -14.20
CA MET A 167 -6.71 -13.03 -13.28
C MET A 167 -6.52 -11.52 -13.43
N HIS A 168 -6.49 -10.99 -14.65
CA HIS A 168 -6.40 -9.54 -14.85
C HIS A 168 -7.65 -8.79 -14.36
N MET A 169 -8.83 -9.41 -14.38
CA MET A 169 -10.06 -8.79 -13.82
C MET A 169 -10.03 -8.70 -12.30
N MET A 170 -9.20 -9.51 -11.61
CA MET A 170 -9.00 -9.39 -10.16
C MET A 170 -8.38 -8.04 -9.75
N VAL A 171 -7.82 -7.27 -10.69
CA VAL A 171 -7.33 -5.91 -10.43
C VAL A 171 -8.41 -5.00 -9.85
N TYR A 172 -9.67 -5.18 -10.23
CA TYR A 172 -10.78 -4.37 -9.72
C TYR A 172 -11.13 -4.72 -8.28
N LEU A 173 -11.07 -6.01 -7.93
CA LEU A 173 -11.20 -6.45 -6.54
C LEU A 173 -10.02 -5.94 -5.70
N ALA A 174 -8.79 -6.09 -6.19
CA ALA A 174 -7.59 -5.56 -5.52
C ALA A 174 -7.66 -4.04 -5.34
N TYR A 175 -8.18 -3.32 -6.33
CA TYR A 175 -8.42 -1.88 -6.23
C TYR A 175 -9.49 -1.54 -5.19
N ALA A 176 -10.60 -2.26 -5.13
CA ALA A 176 -11.60 -2.05 -4.08
C ALA A 176 -11.03 -2.30 -2.68
N LEU A 177 -10.27 -3.40 -2.51
CA LEU A 177 -9.60 -3.74 -1.26
C LEU A 177 -8.57 -2.70 -0.85
N ILE A 178 -7.77 -2.16 -1.78
CA ILE A 178 -6.77 -1.14 -1.44
C ILE A 178 -7.42 0.21 -1.14
N ILE A 179 -8.49 0.59 -1.85
CA ILE A 179 -9.24 1.81 -1.52
C ILE A 179 -9.85 1.67 -0.11
N MET A 180 -10.41 0.51 0.23
CA MET A 180 -10.93 0.25 1.57
C MET A 180 -9.82 0.24 2.63
N HIS A 181 -8.68 -0.41 2.36
CA HIS A 181 -7.50 -0.39 3.22
C HIS A 181 -7.07 1.04 3.56
N VAL A 182 -6.96 1.90 2.55
CA VAL A 182 -6.50 3.28 2.71
C VAL A 182 -7.58 4.15 3.36
N MET A 183 -8.84 4.01 2.94
CA MET A 183 -9.97 4.78 3.49
C MET A 183 -10.16 4.47 4.98
N LEU A 184 -10.16 3.20 5.37
CA LEU A 184 -10.22 2.80 6.78
C LEU A 184 -8.99 3.31 7.53
N GLY A 185 -7.80 3.22 6.95
CA GLY A 185 -6.59 3.85 7.51
C GLY A 185 -6.76 5.35 7.75
N ILE A 186 -7.28 6.11 6.79
CA ILE A 186 -7.54 7.56 6.92
C ILE A 186 -8.55 7.82 8.04
N ILE A 187 -9.72 7.17 8.01
CA ILE A 187 -10.77 7.33 9.03
C ILE A 187 -10.24 6.98 10.43
N GLN A 188 -9.31 6.02 10.51
CA GLN A 188 -8.75 5.55 11.77
C GLN A 188 -7.60 6.41 12.29
N LEU A 189 -6.82 7.05 11.42
CA LEU A 189 -5.50 7.61 11.74
C LEU A 189 -5.34 9.09 11.40
N GLU A 190 -6.17 9.64 10.50
CA GLU A 190 -5.97 10.95 9.90
C GLU A 190 -7.19 11.86 10.10
N SER A 191 -6.98 12.99 10.77
CA SER A 191 -8.01 14.01 10.99
C SER A 191 -8.20 14.94 9.79
N SER A 192 -7.30 14.89 8.80
CA SER A 192 -7.31 15.81 7.66
C SER A 192 -8.27 15.35 6.55
N PRO A 193 -9.25 16.18 6.15
CA PRO A 193 -10.17 15.83 5.08
C PRO A 193 -9.49 15.83 3.70
N LEU A 194 -8.28 16.39 3.56
CA LEU A 194 -7.61 16.51 2.26
C LEU A 194 -7.27 15.14 1.67
N ILE A 195 -6.69 14.24 2.47
CA ILE A 195 -6.30 12.90 1.99
C ILE A 195 -7.55 12.10 1.60
N PHE A 196 -8.61 12.24 2.40
CA PHE A 196 -9.92 11.65 2.06
C PHE A 196 -10.45 12.18 0.72
N LEU A 197 -10.47 13.51 0.54
CA LEU A 197 -10.93 14.13 -0.70
C LEU A 197 -10.09 13.70 -1.91
N MET A 198 -8.78 13.58 -1.76
CA MET A 198 -7.91 13.09 -2.82
C MET A 198 -8.21 11.64 -3.20
N LEU A 199 -8.39 10.76 -2.21
CA LEU A 199 -8.70 9.36 -2.44
C LEU A 199 -10.03 9.22 -3.20
N ILE A 200 -11.05 9.96 -2.76
CA ILE A 200 -12.36 10.00 -3.42
C ILE A 200 -12.25 10.59 -4.83
N THR A 201 -11.50 11.68 -5.01
CA THR A 201 -11.28 12.28 -6.33
C THR A 201 -10.58 11.29 -7.28
N GLY A 202 -9.58 10.55 -6.79
CA GLY A 202 -8.91 9.49 -7.55
C GLY A 202 -9.88 8.37 -7.96
N LEU A 203 -10.68 7.88 -7.01
CA LEU A 203 -11.71 6.87 -7.26
C LEU A 203 -12.74 7.33 -8.29
N LEU A 204 -13.30 8.53 -8.13
CA LEU A 204 -14.28 9.11 -9.04
C LEU A 204 -13.68 9.32 -10.43
N THR A 205 -12.41 9.73 -10.53
CA THR A 205 -11.72 9.88 -11.82
C THR A 205 -11.58 8.55 -12.53
N VAL A 206 -11.11 7.51 -11.83
CA VAL A 206 -10.97 6.16 -12.39
C VAL A 206 -12.34 5.63 -12.84
N ALA A 207 -13.35 5.71 -11.99
CA ALA A 207 -14.70 5.24 -12.29
C ALA A 207 -15.31 5.98 -13.48
N THR A 208 -15.26 7.32 -13.47
CA THR A 208 -15.81 8.16 -14.55
C THR A 208 -15.17 7.85 -15.89
N LEU A 209 -13.83 7.75 -15.94
CA LEU A 209 -13.14 7.44 -17.20
C LEU A 209 -13.53 6.06 -17.73
N HIS A 210 -13.65 5.04 -16.88
CA HIS A 210 -14.12 3.72 -17.27
C HIS A 210 -15.56 3.74 -17.81
N ILE A 211 -16.46 4.46 -17.12
CA ILE A 211 -17.86 4.61 -17.53
C ILE A 211 -17.94 5.33 -18.88
N LEU A 212 -17.24 6.45 -19.06
CA LEU A 212 -17.24 7.21 -20.31
C LEU A 212 -16.66 6.40 -21.47
N ALA A 213 -15.58 5.65 -21.24
CA ALA A 213 -15.03 4.74 -22.23
C ALA A 213 -16.04 3.63 -22.58
N GLY A 214 -16.70 3.05 -21.59
CA GLY A 214 -17.75 2.04 -21.79
C GLY A 214 -18.94 2.57 -22.59
N ILE A 215 -19.43 3.77 -22.27
CA ILE A 215 -20.53 4.43 -23.01
C ILE A 215 -20.12 4.71 -24.45
N LYS A 216 -18.89 5.18 -24.70
CA LYS A 216 -18.39 5.44 -26.05
C LYS A 216 -18.36 4.15 -26.89
N GLU A 217 -17.82 3.07 -26.33
CA GLU A 217 -17.75 1.77 -26.99
C GLU A 217 -19.15 1.18 -27.22
N TRP A 218 -20.04 1.26 -26.24
CA TRP A 218 -21.42 0.78 -26.37
C TRP A 218 -22.21 1.54 -27.44
N LYS A 219 -22.08 2.88 -27.51
CA LYS A 219 -22.69 3.69 -28.57
C LYS A 219 -22.14 3.35 -29.94
N PHE A 220 -20.83 3.12 -30.05
CA PHE A 220 -20.21 2.64 -31.29
C PHE A 220 -20.80 1.30 -31.71
N ASP A 221 -20.95 0.38 -30.76
CA ASP A 221 -21.48 -0.95 -31.03
C ASP A 221 -22.94 -0.92 -31.49
N CYS A 222 -23.78 -0.12 -30.82
CA CYS A 222 -25.20 0.02 -31.19
C CYS A 222 -25.39 0.70 -32.56
N ARG A 223 -24.61 1.74 -32.89
CA ARG A 223 -24.74 2.46 -34.18
C ARG A 223 -24.38 1.56 -35.36
N GLN A 224 -23.38 0.70 -35.21
CA GLN A 224 -22.96 -0.21 -36.27
C GLN A 224 -24.00 -1.32 -36.52
N ARG A 225 -24.63 -1.87 -35.46
CA ARG A 225 -25.74 -2.84 -35.60
C ARG A 225 -26.90 -2.30 -36.43
N THR A 226 -27.20 -1.01 -36.36
CA THR A 226 -28.31 -0.42 -37.14
C THR A 226 -28.06 -0.27 -38.64
N ILE A 227 -26.82 -0.49 -39.11
CA ILE A 227 -26.42 -0.36 -40.53
C ILE A 227 -26.38 -1.75 -41.21
N GLU A 228 -26.77 -2.80 -40.49
CA GLU A 228 -26.73 -4.19 -40.94
C GLU A 228 -27.95 -4.51 -41.83
N ASP A 229 -27.80 -4.43 -43.16
CA ASP A 229 -28.76 -4.95 -44.16
C ASP A 229 -27.99 -5.61 -45.32
N ARG A 230 -28.47 -6.78 -45.79
CA ARG A 230 -28.05 -7.47 -47.04
C ARG A 230 -26.59 -7.93 -47.18
N GLU A 231 -26.19 -9.03 -46.54
CA GLU A 231 -24.94 -9.81 -46.78
C GLU A 231 -23.58 -9.05 -46.69
N TRP A 232 -23.59 -7.72 -46.77
CA TRP A 232 -22.47 -6.81 -46.93
C TRP A 232 -22.72 -5.58 -46.08
N VAL A 233 -21.94 -5.40 -45.02
CA VAL A 233 -22.04 -4.25 -44.12
C VAL A 233 -21.11 -3.15 -44.61
N TYR A 234 -21.63 -1.93 -44.74
CA TYR A 234 -20.81 -0.75 -45.05
C TYR A 234 -19.88 -0.43 -43.87
N VAL A 235 -18.60 -0.22 -44.16
CA VAL A 235 -17.57 0.06 -43.15
C VAL A 235 -17.24 1.56 -43.12
N CYS A 236 -16.73 2.10 -44.22
CA CYS A 236 -16.36 3.51 -44.43
C CYS A 236 -15.94 3.74 -45.89
N GLU A 237 -15.53 4.96 -46.23
CA GLU A 237 -14.77 5.21 -47.45
C GLU A 237 -13.32 4.72 -47.31
N ALA A 238 -12.70 4.24 -48.39
CA ALA A 238 -11.33 3.73 -48.36
C ALA A 238 -10.29 4.83 -48.04
N GLY A 239 -10.66 6.09 -48.25
CA GLY A 239 -9.88 7.27 -47.83
C GLY A 239 -9.95 7.56 -46.33
N ASP A 240 -10.97 7.06 -45.62
CA ASP A 240 -11.12 7.25 -44.17
C ASP A 240 -10.23 6.31 -43.35
N ILE A 241 -9.61 5.33 -44.02
CA ILE A 241 -8.63 4.44 -43.43
C ILE A 241 -7.24 4.98 -43.76
N GLU A 242 -6.54 5.45 -42.73
CA GLU A 242 -5.12 5.80 -42.83
C GLU A 242 -4.32 4.55 -43.24
N ASP A 243 -3.25 4.74 -44.01
CA ASP A 243 -2.38 3.63 -44.37
C ASP A 243 -1.79 2.94 -43.13
N SER A 244 -1.65 1.62 -43.20
CA SER A 244 -1.22 0.75 -42.11
C SER A 244 -2.13 0.77 -40.87
N ARG A 245 -3.35 1.33 -40.94
CA ARG A 245 -4.34 1.36 -39.86
C ARG A 245 -5.59 0.58 -40.23
N ALA A 246 -6.47 0.43 -39.24
CA ALA A 246 -7.75 -0.26 -39.41
C ALA A 246 -8.95 0.63 -39.13
N LYS A 247 -10.06 0.27 -39.77
CA LYS A 247 -11.41 0.67 -39.36
C LYS A 247 -12.15 -0.56 -38.86
N MET A 248 -12.91 -0.40 -37.78
CA MET A 248 -13.75 -1.48 -37.25
C MET A 248 -15.15 -1.42 -37.82
N ALA A 249 -15.70 -2.59 -38.12
CA ALA A 249 -17.11 -2.80 -38.41
C ALA A 249 -17.71 -3.84 -37.46
N ILE A 250 -19.03 -3.87 -37.33
CA ILE A 250 -19.74 -4.93 -36.61
C ILE A 250 -20.55 -5.77 -37.57
N VAL A 251 -20.37 -7.07 -37.44
CA VAL A 251 -20.94 -8.08 -38.31
C VAL A 251 -21.41 -9.22 -37.42
N ASN A 252 -22.70 -9.56 -37.43
CA ASN A 252 -23.28 -10.64 -36.63
C ASN A 252 -22.87 -10.57 -35.13
N ASN A 253 -22.91 -9.38 -34.54
CA ASN A 253 -22.43 -9.07 -33.19
C ASN A 253 -20.92 -9.26 -32.92
N GLU A 254 -20.13 -9.59 -33.93
CA GLU A 254 -18.66 -9.67 -33.84
C GLU A 254 -18.03 -8.39 -34.38
N ARG A 255 -16.93 -7.95 -33.75
CA ARG A 255 -16.12 -6.83 -34.28
C ARG A 255 -15.16 -7.38 -35.33
N VAL A 256 -15.13 -6.74 -36.50
CA VAL A 256 -14.23 -7.03 -37.61
C VAL A 256 -13.33 -5.83 -37.86
N ALA A 257 -12.04 -6.06 -38.06
CA ALA A 257 -11.07 -5.02 -38.34
C ALA A 257 -10.65 -5.07 -39.82
N VAL A 258 -10.89 -3.97 -40.54
CA VAL A 258 -10.49 -3.78 -41.95
C VAL A 258 -9.23 -2.95 -41.99
N PHE A 259 -8.11 -3.55 -42.38
CA PHE A 259 -6.81 -2.91 -42.46
C PHE A 259 -6.49 -2.43 -43.87
N LYS A 260 -5.88 -1.25 -43.99
CA LYS A 260 -5.28 -0.73 -45.21
C LYS A 260 -3.76 -0.84 -45.17
N TYR A 261 -3.15 -1.27 -46.27
CA TYR A 261 -1.70 -1.35 -46.43
C TYR A 261 -1.31 -1.22 -47.90
N GLY A 262 -0.66 -0.10 -48.24
CA GLY A 262 -0.48 0.32 -49.61
C GLY A 262 -1.84 0.48 -50.30
N ASN A 263 -2.00 -0.17 -51.46
CA ASN A 263 -3.26 -0.16 -52.21
C ASN A 263 -4.18 -1.34 -51.88
N LYS A 264 -3.92 -2.07 -50.78
CA LYS A 264 -4.67 -3.28 -50.41
C LYS A 264 -5.50 -3.09 -49.14
N LEU A 265 -6.64 -3.77 -49.09
CA LEU A 265 -7.50 -3.88 -47.92
C LEU A 265 -7.74 -5.35 -47.58
N SER A 266 -7.66 -5.69 -46.29
CA SER A 266 -8.00 -7.02 -45.79
C SER A 266 -8.78 -6.93 -44.48
N ALA A 267 -9.68 -7.89 -44.24
CA ALA A 267 -10.55 -7.89 -43.08
C ALA A 267 -10.39 -9.16 -42.25
N VAL A 268 -10.19 -8.99 -40.94
CA VAL A 268 -10.00 -10.09 -39.98
C VAL A 268 -10.86 -9.88 -38.74
N HIS A 269 -11.11 -10.96 -38.00
CA HIS A 269 -11.72 -10.88 -36.67
C HIS A 269 -10.92 -9.93 -35.78
N ASN A 270 -11.60 -9.06 -35.03
CA ASN A 270 -10.93 -7.99 -34.27
C ASN A 270 -10.27 -8.49 -32.97
N VAL A 271 -10.51 -9.72 -32.53
CA VAL A 271 -9.99 -10.23 -31.25
C VAL A 271 -8.77 -11.10 -31.50
N CYS A 272 -7.60 -10.61 -31.07
CA CYS A 272 -6.34 -11.32 -31.14
C CYS A 272 -6.42 -12.64 -30.35
N LYS A 273 -6.13 -13.77 -31.00
CA LYS A 273 -6.16 -15.11 -30.37
C LYS A 273 -5.11 -15.33 -29.29
N HIS A 274 -4.04 -14.53 -29.30
CA HIS A 274 -3.02 -14.57 -28.25
C HIS A 274 -3.61 -14.23 -26.88
N GLN A 275 -4.20 -13.03 -26.68
CA GLN A 275 -4.71 -12.59 -25.37
C GLN A 275 -5.97 -11.72 -25.45
N ASN A 276 -6.81 -11.89 -26.48
CA ASN A 276 -8.05 -11.13 -26.70
C ASN A 276 -7.86 -9.61 -26.88
N GLY A 277 -6.68 -9.19 -27.38
CA GLY A 277 -6.41 -7.79 -27.67
C GLY A 277 -7.18 -7.28 -28.91
N PRO A 278 -7.61 -6.01 -28.94
CA PRO A 278 -8.33 -5.42 -30.06
C PRO A 278 -7.36 -5.12 -31.22
N LEU A 279 -7.40 -5.94 -32.27
CA LEU A 279 -6.50 -5.81 -33.42
C LEU A 279 -6.72 -4.51 -34.19
N GLY A 280 -7.97 -4.03 -34.29
CA GLY A 280 -8.34 -2.79 -34.97
C GLY A 280 -7.79 -1.52 -34.30
N GLU A 281 -7.34 -1.60 -33.05
CA GLU A 281 -6.56 -0.52 -32.40
C GLU A 281 -5.06 -0.59 -32.76
N GLY A 282 -4.63 -1.69 -33.39
CA GLY A 282 -3.27 -1.93 -33.85
C GLY A 282 -2.95 -1.28 -35.20
N LYS A 283 -1.93 -1.82 -35.85
CA LYS A 283 -1.42 -1.35 -37.15
C LYS A 283 -0.77 -2.50 -37.92
N ILE A 284 -0.54 -2.31 -39.21
CA ILE A 284 0.31 -3.20 -40.00
C ILE A 284 1.78 -2.81 -39.77
N VAL A 285 2.62 -3.81 -39.48
CA VAL A 285 4.07 -3.70 -39.27
C VAL A 285 4.72 -4.89 -39.96
N ASP A 286 5.72 -4.65 -40.80
CA ASP A 286 6.42 -5.70 -41.55
C ASP A 286 5.45 -6.61 -42.34
N GLY A 287 4.42 -5.99 -42.93
CA GLY A 287 3.37 -6.68 -43.66
C GLY A 287 2.38 -7.47 -42.80
N CYS A 288 2.50 -7.43 -41.47
CA CYS A 288 1.64 -8.17 -40.54
C CYS A 288 0.76 -7.24 -39.69
N ILE A 289 -0.50 -7.62 -39.49
CA ILE A 289 -1.39 -7.04 -38.49
C ILE A 289 -0.77 -7.27 -37.11
N THR A 290 -0.44 -6.19 -36.42
CA THR A 290 0.25 -6.22 -35.12
C THR A 290 -0.68 -5.77 -34.00
N CYS A 291 -0.94 -6.66 -33.05
CA CYS A 291 -1.77 -6.40 -31.89
C CYS A 291 -1.15 -5.32 -30.99
N PRO A 292 -1.90 -4.28 -30.58
CA PRO A 292 -1.38 -3.14 -29.81
C PRO A 292 -0.99 -3.49 -28.37
N TRP A 293 -1.32 -4.70 -27.89
CA TRP A 293 -0.99 -5.10 -26.52
C TRP A 293 0.44 -5.62 -26.40
N HIS A 294 0.77 -6.70 -27.10
CA HIS A 294 2.05 -7.40 -26.96
C HIS A 294 2.80 -7.53 -28.30
N GLY A 295 2.35 -6.85 -29.35
CA GLY A 295 2.98 -6.92 -30.66
C GLY A 295 2.78 -8.25 -31.38
N TYR A 296 1.80 -9.07 -30.95
CA TYR A 296 1.52 -10.34 -31.59
C TYR A 296 0.99 -10.13 -33.02
N GLN A 297 1.46 -10.94 -33.97
CA GLN A 297 1.30 -10.68 -35.40
C GLN A 297 0.42 -11.70 -36.11
N TYR A 298 -0.29 -11.25 -37.15
CA TYR A 298 -1.04 -12.07 -38.09
C TYR A 298 -0.84 -11.54 -39.50
N GLN A 299 -0.79 -12.42 -40.49
CA GLN A 299 -0.78 -12.01 -41.89
C GLN A 299 -2.18 -11.48 -42.27
N PRO A 300 -2.28 -10.34 -42.97
CA PRO A 300 -3.59 -9.74 -43.29
C PRO A 300 -4.44 -10.59 -44.23
N GLY A 301 -3.81 -11.32 -45.16
CA GLY A 301 -4.52 -12.04 -46.22
C GLY A 301 -5.22 -13.32 -45.75
N ASP A 302 -4.63 -14.05 -44.80
CA ASP A 302 -5.17 -15.32 -44.32
C ASP A 302 -5.45 -15.35 -42.81
N GLY A 303 -5.05 -14.32 -42.07
CA GLY A 303 -5.21 -14.25 -40.63
C GLY A 303 -4.30 -15.22 -39.86
N CYS A 304 -3.30 -15.85 -40.49
CA CYS A 304 -2.38 -16.78 -39.84
C CYS A 304 -1.26 -16.02 -39.11
N ALA A 305 -0.94 -16.44 -37.89
CA ALA A 305 0.27 -15.97 -37.23
C ALA A 305 1.52 -16.48 -37.98
N PRO A 306 2.57 -15.66 -38.15
CA PRO A 306 3.80 -16.10 -38.80
C PRO A 306 4.48 -17.20 -37.96
N PRO A 307 5.20 -18.16 -38.59
CA PRO A 307 5.96 -19.17 -37.85
C PRO A 307 6.89 -18.54 -36.80
N PRO A 308 7.06 -19.14 -35.61
CA PRO A 308 6.61 -20.48 -35.20
C PRO A 308 5.20 -20.54 -34.60
N PHE A 309 4.45 -19.44 -34.64
CA PHE A 309 3.11 -19.36 -34.05
C PHE A 309 2.06 -20.07 -34.91
N THR A 310 0.97 -20.53 -34.31
CA THR A 310 -0.03 -21.41 -34.97
C THR A 310 -1.45 -20.84 -34.96
N GLU A 311 -1.65 -19.74 -34.25
CA GLU A 311 -2.91 -19.07 -34.04
C GLU A 311 -3.44 -18.48 -35.35
N LYS A 312 -4.74 -18.59 -35.56
CA LYS A 312 -5.40 -18.19 -36.80
C LYS A 312 -6.63 -17.34 -36.48
N LEU A 313 -6.84 -16.31 -37.29
CA LEU A 313 -8.03 -15.47 -37.23
C LEU A 313 -9.01 -15.89 -38.32
N ALA A 314 -10.30 -15.69 -38.05
CA ALA A 314 -11.29 -15.70 -39.11
C ALA A 314 -11.07 -14.48 -40.02
N THR A 315 -11.18 -14.71 -41.32
CA THR A 315 -11.05 -13.67 -42.37
C THR A 315 -12.42 -13.37 -42.98
N TYR A 316 -12.54 -12.19 -43.57
CA TYR A 316 -13.80 -11.73 -44.16
C TYR A 316 -13.55 -11.23 -45.58
N ARG A 317 -14.51 -11.51 -46.47
CA ARG A 317 -14.47 -10.98 -47.84
C ARG A 317 -14.79 -9.48 -47.81
N LEU A 318 -14.09 -8.73 -48.65
CA LEU A 318 -14.32 -7.31 -48.86
C LEU A 318 -14.90 -7.06 -50.25
N LYS A 319 -15.77 -6.05 -50.36
CA LYS A 319 -16.32 -5.56 -51.62
C LYS A 319 -16.16 -4.05 -51.68
N LEU A 320 -15.57 -3.57 -52.77
CA LEU A 320 -15.49 -2.14 -53.07
C LEU A 320 -16.63 -1.77 -54.04
N LYS A 321 -17.36 -0.70 -53.73
CA LYS A 321 -18.29 -0.04 -54.65
C LYS A 321 -17.86 1.41 -54.79
N GLY A 322 -17.14 1.73 -55.87
CA GLY A 322 -16.42 3.01 -55.95
C GLY A 322 -15.36 3.07 -54.85
N ASN A 323 -15.43 4.08 -53.99
CA ASN A 323 -14.52 4.26 -52.87
C ASN A 323 -15.08 3.74 -51.53
N SER A 324 -16.34 3.28 -51.52
CA SER A 324 -17.00 2.70 -50.34
C SER A 324 -16.56 1.25 -50.08
N VAL A 325 -16.16 0.96 -48.86
CA VAL A 325 -15.71 -0.37 -48.39
C VAL A 325 -16.85 -1.11 -47.70
N TYR A 326 -17.10 -2.34 -48.12
CA TYR A 326 -18.08 -3.24 -47.51
C TYR A 326 -17.43 -4.55 -47.07
N VAL A 327 -17.88 -5.11 -45.95
CA VAL A 327 -17.43 -6.40 -45.42
C VAL A 327 -18.56 -7.43 -45.47
N ASN A 328 -18.26 -8.66 -45.89
CA ASN A 328 -19.26 -9.73 -45.94
C ASN A 328 -19.65 -10.15 -44.52
N VAL A 329 -20.93 -10.48 -44.30
CA VAL A 329 -21.43 -10.84 -42.98
C VAL A 329 -20.93 -12.21 -42.49
N ASN A 330 -20.59 -13.10 -43.41
CA ASN A 330 -20.17 -14.46 -43.10
C ASN A 330 -18.65 -14.53 -42.94
N ALA A 331 -18.21 -14.87 -41.74
CA ALA A 331 -16.81 -15.16 -41.46
C ALA A 331 -16.38 -16.45 -42.20
N LEU A 332 -15.19 -16.43 -42.77
CA LEU A 332 -14.56 -17.64 -43.30
C LEU A 332 -13.88 -18.42 -42.16
N PRO A 333 -13.67 -19.74 -42.31
CA PRO A 333 -12.91 -20.53 -41.34
C PRO A 333 -11.55 -19.91 -41.02
N GLU A 334 -11.06 -20.11 -39.79
CA GLU A 334 -9.81 -19.51 -39.35
C GLU A 334 -8.62 -19.95 -40.21
N GLY A 335 -7.81 -18.99 -40.68
CA GLY A 335 -6.68 -19.26 -41.57
C GLY A 335 -7.03 -19.36 -43.05
N THR A 336 -8.26 -19.04 -43.44
CA THR A 336 -8.66 -19.03 -44.86
C THR A 336 -8.03 -17.84 -45.57
N SER A 337 -7.23 -18.11 -46.60
CA SER A 337 -6.68 -17.06 -47.47
C SER A 337 -7.78 -16.33 -48.23
N VAL A 338 -7.75 -15.01 -48.18
CA VAL A 338 -8.64 -14.09 -48.88
C VAL A 338 -7.79 -13.11 -49.68
N GLU A 339 -8.06 -13.04 -50.97
CA GLU A 339 -7.41 -12.04 -51.83
C GLU A 339 -7.75 -10.62 -51.35
N PRO A 340 -6.75 -9.76 -51.10
CA PRO A 340 -6.99 -8.39 -50.65
C PRO A 340 -7.77 -7.56 -51.69
N ALA A 341 -8.73 -6.77 -51.23
CA ALA A 341 -9.40 -5.81 -52.11
C ALA A 341 -8.43 -4.69 -52.50
N THR A 342 -8.31 -4.39 -53.79
CA THR A 342 -7.35 -3.40 -54.30
C THR A 342 -8.05 -2.06 -54.53
N ILE A 343 -7.54 -1.00 -53.91
CA ILE A 343 -7.95 0.38 -54.15
C ILE A 343 -7.16 0.88 -55.38
N GLY A 344 -7.82 1.56 -56.34
CA GLY A 344 -7.15 2.08 -57.54
C GLY A 344 -5.93 2.98 -57.23
N GLU A 345 -5.03 3.16 -58.21
CA GLU A 345 -3.72 3.82 -58.03
C GLU A 345 -3.80 5.13 -57.24
N GLN A 346 -3.23 5.12 -56.03
CA GLN A 346 -2.83 6.33 -55.31
C GLN A 346 -1.31 6.45 -55.35
N LYS A 347 -0.84 7.70 -55.52
CA LYS A 347 0.56 8.11 -55.56
C LYS A 347 1.29 7.52 -54.35
N ALA A 348 2.28 6.67 -54.62
CA ALA A 348 3.11 6.05 -53.60
C ALA A 348 3.66 7.11 -52.63
N THR A 349 3.25 7.05 -51.37
CA THR A 349 3.95 7.75 -50.30
C THR A 349 5.25 6.99 -50.03
N ASP A 350 6.34 7.74 -50.17
CA ASP A 350 7.74 7.40 -49.97
C ASP A 350 8.01 6.24 -48.97
N PRO A 351 8.68 5.15 -49.37
CA PRO A 351 9.06 4.05 -48.50
C PRO A 351 10.28 4.45 -47.65
N THR A 352 10.12 5.40 -46.73
CA THR A 352 11.16 5.72 -45.76
C THR A 352 11.08 4.78 -44.56
N SER A 353 12.00 3.82 -44.57
CA SER A 353 12.60 3.11 -43.44
C SER A 353 11.67 2.61 -42.32
N PHE A 354 11.39 1.30 -42.37
CA PHE A 354 11.79 0.34 -41.34
C PHE A 354 11.89 0.86 -39.89
N PHE A 355 10.97 0.38 -39.04
CA PHE A 355 11.21 0.30 -37.60
C PHE A 355 10.63 -0.99 -37.01
N ILE A 356 11.52 -1.83 -36.46
CA ILE A 356 11.17 -3.00 -35.64
C ILE A 356 10.74 -2.51 -34.26
N GLY A 357 9.46 -2.69 -33.93
CA GLY A 357 8.93 -2.31 -32.62
C GLY A 357 8.53 -0.84 -32.54
N TRP A 358 8.84 -0.18 -31.44
CA TRP A 358 8.50 1.18 -31.01
C TRP A 358 8.51 2.35 -32.07
N SER A 359 8.16 3.60 -31.73
CA SER A 359 8.27 4.73 -32.69
C SER A 359 9.35 5.69 -32.21
N ASP A 360 10.53 5.76 -32.83
CA ASP A 360 11.55 6.75 -32.46
C ASP A 360 11.05 8.20 -32.50
N GLN A 361 10.02 8.43 -33.31
CA GLN A 361 9.17 9.61 -33.26
C GLN A 361 7.96 9.32 -32.36
N ASN A 362 8.15 9.28 -31.05
CA ASN A 362 7.02 9.69 -30.22
C ASN A 362 6.71 11.12 -30.65
N PRO A 363 5.47 11.45 -31.06
CA PRO A 363 5.12 12.83 -31.35
C PRO A 363 5.64 13.65 -30.17
N ILE A 364 6.41 14.70 -30.44
CA ILE A 364 6.99 15.56 -29.40
C ILE A 364 5.91 15.96 -28.37
N ALA A 365 4.66 16.03 -28.82
CA ALA A 365 3.45 16.15 -28.01
C ALA A 365 3.29 15.10 -26.90
N ILE A 366 3.47 13.80 -27.14
CA ILE A 366 3.34 12.73 -26.13
C ILE A 366 4.43 12.86 -25.07
N ILE A 367 5.68 13.10 -25.47
CA ILE A 367 6.78 13.28 -24.52
C ILE A 367 6.53 14.53 -23.66
N LYS A 368 6.11 15.64 -24.28
CA LYS A 368 5.72 16.87 -23.57
C LYS A 368 4.56 16.62 -22.61
N PHE A 369 3.55 15.85 -23.02
CA PHE A 369 2.39 15.48 -22.21
C PHE A 369 2.81 14.65 -20.99
N VAL A 370 3.55 13.56 -21.18
CA VAL A 370 4.01 12.70 -20.08
C VAL A 370 4.89 13.49 -19.09
N LYS A 371 5.79 14.33 -19.60
CA LYS A 371 6.60 15.24 -18.76
C LYS A 371 5.73 16.18 -17.92
N ARG A 372 4.76 16.86 -18.54
CA ARG A 372 3.83 17.78 -17.86
C ARG A 372 2.96 17.05 -16.83
N ALA A 373 2.46 15.87 -17.17
CA ALA A 373 1.64 15.05 -16.28
C ALA A 373 2.43 14.61 -15.04
N ALA A 374 3.68 14.16 -15.19
CA ALA A 374 4.51 13.79 -14.05
C ALA A 374 4.85 15.00 -13.16
N LEU A 375 5.18 16.16 -13.76
CA LEU A 375 5.40 17.40 -13.00
C LEU A 375 4.14 17.83 -12.24
N GLY A 376 2.96 17.71 -12.87
CA GLY A 376 1.67 17.96 -12.23
C GLY A 376 1.40 17.02 -11.06
N LEU A 377 1.68 15.72 -11.21
CA LEU A 377 1.58 14.74 -10.12
C LEU A 377 2.54 15.05 -8.97
N CYS A 378 3.78 15.45 -9.26
CA CYS A 378 4.73 15.91 -8.24
C CYS A 378 4.22 17.18 -7.54
N ALA A 379 3.66 18.15 -8.28
CA ALA A 379 3.12 19.38 -7.69
C ALA A 379 1.89 19.11 -6.81
N VAL A 380 0.97 18.23 -7.25
CA VAL A 380 -0.15 17.78 -6.43
C VAL A 380 0.35 17.07 -5.17
N ALA A 381 1.33 16.17 -5.31
CA ALA A 381 1.94 15.51 -4.16
C ALA A 381 2.57 16.51 -3.16
N LEU A 382 3.21 17.55 -3.67
CA LEU A 382 3.80 18.62 -2.87
C LEU A 382 2.73 19.45 -2.14
N LEU A 383 1.65 19.83 -2.84
CA LEU A 383 0.49 20.52 -2.25
C LEU A 383 -0.17 19.70 -1.15
N VAL A 384 -0.13 18.38 -1.27
CA VAL A 384 -0.71 17.43 -0.31
C VAL A 384 0.17 17.30 0.91
N ALA A 385 1.49 17.21 0.73
CA ALA A 385 2.46 17.31 1.81
C ALA A 385 2.31 18.63 2.57
N VAL A 386 2.07 19.75 1.87
CA VAL A 386 1.81 21.06 2.48
C VAL A 386 0.44 21.10 3.17
N GLY A 387 -0.62 20.57 2.58
CA GLY A 387 -1.94 20.52 3.19
C GLY A 387 -2.00 19.68 4.48
N PHE A 388 -1.07 18.73 4.65
CA PHE A 388 -0.83 18.00 5.89
C PHE A 388 -0.46 18.92 7.07
N THR A 389 0.22 20.04 6.79
CA THR A 389 0.81 20.93 7.80
C THR A 389 -0.20 21.75 8.58
N THR A 390 -1.31 22.12 7.94
CA THR A 390 -2.26 23.05 8.55
C THR A 390 -3.21 22.37 9.54
N ARG A 391 -3.16 21.04 9.68
CA ARG A 391 -4.11 20.26 10.48
C ARG A 391 -3.54 19.07 11.24
N LEU A 392 -2.22 18.97 11.42
CA LEU A 392 -1.67 17.94 12.30
C LEU A 392 -1.91 18.33 13.76
N THR A 393 -2.82 17.63 14.41
CA THR A 393 -3.10 17.77 15.84
C THR A 393 -1.89 17.36 16.67
N HIS A 394 -1.59 18.16 17.70
CA HIS A 394 -0.57 18.00 18.75
C HIS A 394 0.22 16.68 18.76
N VAL A 395 1.38 16.69 18.09
CA VAL A 395 2.41 15.66 18.32
C VAL A 395 3.07 15.98 19.66
N ALA A 396 2.86 15.11 20.65
CA ALA A 396 3.50 15.25 21.96
C ALA A 396 5.04 15.16 21.81
N LYS A 397 5.78 15.91 22.64
CA LYS A 397 7.23 15.76 22.76
C LYS A 397 7.52 14.38 23.37
N SER A 398 7.95 13.45 22.55
CA SER A 398 8.47 12.15 22.98
C SER A 398 9.93 12.02 22.57
N SER A 399 10.76 11.46 23.44
CA SER A 399 12.15 11.13 23.16
C SER A 399 12.39 9.67 23.46
N PHE A 400 12.98 8.99 22.49
CA PHE A 400 13.51 7.65 22.66
C PHE A 400 14.75 7.54 21.79
N ASP A 401 15.90 7.47 22.44
CA ASP A 401 17.18 7.40 21.79
C ASP A 401 17.82 6.06 22.12
N TYR A 402 17.97 5.21 21.10
CA TYR A 402 18.58 3.90 21.24
C TYR A 402 20.11 3.98 21.43
N GLU A 403 20.72 5.13 21.10
CA GLU A 403 22.17 5.31 21.12
C GLU A 403 22.65 5.99 22.42
N ASP A 404 21.81 6.80 23.09
CA ASP A 404 22.10 7.44 24.37
C ASP A 404 21.75 6.54 25.58
N LEU A 405 22.55 5.49 25.79
CA LEU A 405 22.39 4.59 26.93
C LEU A 405 22.76 5.27 28.25
N LYS A 406 21.81 5.26 29.20
CA LYS A 406 21.99 5.82 30.54
C LYS A 406 22.16 4.72 31.57
N THR A 407 22.97 5.02 32.58
CA THR A 407 23.12 4.16 33.76
C THR A 407 22.39 4.78 34.94
N ILE A 408 21.43 4.06 35.52
CA ILE A 408 20.68 4.47 36.70
C ILE A 408 21.02 3.54 37.86
N GLN A 409 21.33 4.11 39.02
CA GLN A 409 21.58 3.37 40.25
C GLN A 409 20.41 3.54 41.22
N GLY A 410 20.01 2.46 41.89
CA GLY A 410 18.84 2.46 42.74
C GLY A 410 18.46 1.08 43.29
N GLN A 411 17.25 0.98 43.82
CA GLN A 411 16.64 -0.27 44.27
C GLN A 411 15.87 -0.90 43.12
N LEU A 412 16.19 -2.15 42.80
CA LEU A 412 15.40 -2.94 41.85
C LEU A 412 14.19 -3.55 42.57
N VAL A 413 13.00 -3.39 41.99
CA VAL A 413 11.74 -3.91 42.54
C VAL A 413 10.96 -4.67 41.47
N SER A 414 10.30 -5.76 41.88
CA SER A 414 9.40 -6.55 41.00
C SER A 414 7.91 -6.22 41.22
N TYR A 415 7.56 -5.70 42.39
CA TYR A 415 6.19 -5.36 42.80
C TYR A 415 6.07 -3.86 43.16
N PRO A 416 5.01 -3.15 42.74
CA PRO A 416 3.84 -3.64 41.99
C PRO A 416 4.10 -3.88 40.50
N PHE A 417 5.24 -3.48 39.96
CA PHE A 417 5.65 -3.72 38.58
C PHE A 417 7.19 -3.69 38.51
N PRO A 418 7.83 -4.32 37.49
CA PRO A 418 9.28 -4.29 37.37
C PRO A 418 9.77 -2.85 37.20
N ALA A 419 10.56 -2.35 38.14
CA ALA A 419 11.02 -0.97 38.15
C ALA A 419 12.38 -0.81 38.84
N ILE A 420 13.08 0.29 38.55
CA ILE A 420 14.14 0.79 39.42
C ILE A 420 13.69 2.06 40.14
N ARG A 421 13.88 2.10 41.46
CA ARG A 421 13.63 3.26 42.31
C ARG A 421 14.96 3.96 42.57
N THR A 422 15.05 5.27 42.33
CA THR A 422 16.26 6.05 42.55
C THR A 422 15.96 7.39 43.21
N ILE A 423 16.98 8.01 43.80
CA ILE A 423 16.89 9.34 44.39
C ILE A 423 17.05 10.38 43.28
N ALA A 424 16.01 11.13 42.99
CA ALA A 424 16.02 12.18 41.97
C ALA A 424 16.47 13.55 42.49
N GLY A 425 16.45 13.76 43.82
CA GLY A 425 16.88 15.00 44.45
C GLY A 425 16.27 15.22 45.83
N LYS A 426 16.34 16.45 46.33
CA LYS A 426 15.64 16.90 47.54
C LYS A 426 14.63 17.99 47.18
N GLY A 427 13.42 17.90 47.72
CA GLY A 427 12.39 18.92 47.55
C GLY A 427 12.70 20.19 48.35
N GLN A 428 11.88 21.24 48.16
CA GLN A 428 12.04 22.53 48.84
C GLN A 428 11.99 22.42 50.37
N SER A 429 11.30 21.41 50.90
CA SER A 429 11.21 21.09 52.33
C SER A 429 12.32 20.14 52.83
N GLY A 430 13.33 19.83 52.01
CA GLY A 430 14.41 18.90 52.34
C GLY A 430 14.06 17.40 52.22
N GLN A 431 12.80 17.08 51.89
CA GLN A 431 12.35 15.69 51.69
C GLN A 431 13.01 15.05 50.45
N THR A 432 13.47 13.81 50.58
CA THR A 432 14.04 13.06 49.46
C THR A 432 12.96 12.77 48.41
N ILE A 433 13.20 13.19 47.17
CA ILE A 433 12.31 12.90 46.04
C ILE A 433 12.77 11.58 45.42
N ILE A 434 11.91 10.58 45.51
CA ILE A 434 12.13 9.27 44.88
C ILE A 434 11.48 9.30 43.50
N LYS A 435 12.20 8.78 42.51
CA LYS A 435 11.68 8.57 41.16
C LYS A 435 11.80 7.10 40.80
N THR A 436 10.70 6.56 40.31
CA THR A 436 10.55 5.17 39.90
C THR A 436 10.43 5.11 38.38
N TYR A 437 11.35 4.36 37.79
CA TYR A 437 11.41 4.11 36.35
C TYR A 437 10.89 2.68 36.09
N PRO A 438 9.70 2.53 35.50
CA PRO A 438 9.24 1.23 35.07
C PRO A 438 10.18 0.66 34.00
N LEU A 439 10.46 -0.63 34.08
CA LEU A 439 11.40 -1.32 33.22
C LEU A 439 10.66 -2.13 32.15
N VAL A 440 11.16 -2.03 30.92
CA VAL A 440 10.80 -2.91 29.80
C VAL A 440 12.07 -3.56 29.27
N ASN A 441 11.95 -4.76 28.70
CA ASN A 441 13.09 -5.42 28.10
C ASN A 441 13.28 -4.96 26.66
N ASP A 442 14.36 -5.41 26.03
CA ASP A 442 14.58 -5.25 24.60
C ASP A 442 13.43 -5.89 23.78
N SER A 443 13.19 -5.37 22.58
CA SER A 443 12.07 -5.82 21.72
C SER A 443 10.70 -5.71 22.41
N LYS A 444 9.68 -6.48 22.05
CA LYS A 444 8.32 -6.29 22.60
C LYS A 444 8.08 -7.15 23.84
N PHE A 445 9.04 -7.17 24.77
CA PHE A 445 9.01 -8.02 25.97
C PHE A 445 9.06 -7.23 27.28
N GLY A 446 8.36 -7.74 28.30
CA GLY A 446 8.40 -7.19 29.65
C GLY A 446 9.71 -7.48 30.38
N ALA A 447 10.08 -6.65 31.35
CA ALA A 447 11.32 -6.82 32.13
C ALA A 447 11.19 -7.84 33.28
N ASN A 448 10.01 -8.42 33.54
CA ASN A 448 9.80 -9.31 34.68
C ASN A 448 10.79 -10.48 34.74
N GLY A 449 11.01 -11.20 33.63
CA GLY A 449 11.92 -12.35 33.64
C GLY A 449 13.34 -11.96 34.07
N VAL A 450 13.83 -10.82 33.61
CA VAL A 450 15.14 -10.27 33.98
C VAL A 450 15.16 -9.86 35.45
N VAL A 451 14.16 -9.11 35.90
CA VAL A 451 14.07 -8.61 37.28
C VAL A 451 13.94 -9.76 38.28
N ASP A 452 13.02 -10.69 38.04
CA ASP A 452 12.75 -11.84 38.92
C ASP A 452 14.00 -12.74 39.01
N SER A 453 14.73 -12.92 37.90
CA SER A 453 15.98 -13.68 37.88
C SER A 453 17.09 -13.01 38.71
N VAL A 454 17.28 -11.70 38.57
CA VAL A 454 18.27 -10.95 39.37
C VAL A 454 17.91 -10.99 40.85
N MET A 455 16.65 -10.74 41.21
CA MET A 455 16.18 -10.75 42.59
C MET A 455 16.24 -12.13 43.25
N LYS A 456 16.20 -13.22 42.46
CA LYS A 456 16.39 -14.58 42.97
C LYS A 456 17.84 -14.86 43.38
N HIS A 457 18.81 -14.27 42.69
CA HIS A 457 20.24 -14.50 42.94
C HIS A 457 20.87 -13.46 43.86
N PHE A 458 20.28 -12.27 43.96
CA PHE A 458 20.83 -11.14 44.70
C PHE A 458 19.77 -10.49 45.57
N ASN A 459 20.16 -10.09 46.79
CA ASN A 459 19.26 -9.39 47.70
C ASN A 459 19.20 -7.89 47.35
N THR A 460 18.43 -7.53 46.32
CA THR A 460 18.34 -6.16 45.78
C THR A 460 17.62 -5.18 46.70
N ASP A 461 16.95 -5.66 47.75
CA ASP A 461 16.38 -4.80 48.78
C ASP A 461 17.47 -4.18 49.65
N HIS A 462 18.52 -4.96 49.92
CA HIS A 462 19.66 -4.54 50.73
C HIS A 462 20.78 -3.91 49.90
N TYR A 463 20.94 -4.31 48.64
CA TYR A 463 22.09 -3.93 47.83
C TYR A 463 21.73 -3.01 46.65
N LEU A 464 22.54 -1.98 46.45
CA LEU A 464 22.36 -1.01 45.38
C LEU A 464 22.57 -1.67 44.02
N THR A 465 21.58 -1.50 43.15
CA THR A 465 21.56 -2.06 41.80
C THR A 465 21.79 -0.95 40.77
N SER A 466 22.63 -1.23 39.78
CA SER A 466 22.89 -0.37 38.63
C SER A 466 22.30 -1.01 37.38
N ILE A 467 21.44 -0.27 36.67
CA ILE A 467 20.89 -0.70 35.39
C ILE A 467 21.41 0.17 34.25
N ASN A 468 21.63 -0.44 33.09
CA ASN A 468 22.02 0.24 31.86
C ASN A 468 20.92 0.08 30.81
N GLY A 469 20.52 1.18 30.15
CA GLY A 469 19.40 1.15 29.22
C GLY A 469 19.07 2.48 28.59
N ALA A 470 18.15 2.47 27.63
CA ALA A 470 17.64 3.66 26.96
C ALA A 470 16.46 4.24 27.74
N VAL A 471 16.47 5.55 27.98
CA VAL A 471 15.34 6.23 28.65
C VAL A 471 14.26 6.54 27.62
N ILE A 472 13.04 6.11 27.92
CA ILE A 472 11.84 6.39 27.12
C ILE A 472 11.04 7.48 27.83
N GLN A 473 10.74 8.58 27.16
CA GLN A 473 10.03 9.70 27.78
C GLN A 473 8.97 10.31 26.85
N ARG A 474 7.77 10.52 27.40
CA ARG A 474 6.74 11.38 26.81
C ARG A 474 6.16 12.27 27.89
N ASN A 475 6.13 13.57 27.63
CA ASN A 475 5.72 14.57 28.62
C ASN A 475 6.55 14.43 29.93
N ASP A 476 5.88 14.28 31.06
CA ASP A 476 6.44 14.11 32.41
C ASP A 476 6.70 12.64 32.80
N VAL A 477 6.33 11.69 31.95
CA VAL A 477 6.45 10.26 32.23
C VAL A 477 7.68 9.65 31.59
N THR A 478 8.41 8.88 32.40
CA THR A 478 9.64 8.20 32.00
C THR A 478 9.60 6.71 32.33
N ALA A 479 9.95 5.88 31.36
CA ALA A 479 10.26 4.47 31.51
C ALA A 479 11.69 4.19 31.01
N MET A 480 12.18 2.97 31.18
CA MET A 480 13.52 2.60 30.73
C MET A 480 13.53 1.22 30.09
N GLU A 481 14.15 1.13 28.92
CA GLU A 481 14.40 -0.11 28.19
C GLU A 481 15.79 -0.64 28.53
N LEU A 482 15.87 -1.90 28.96
CA LEU A 482 17.13 -2.57 29.26
C LEU A 482 17.91 -2.86 27.96
N SER A 483 19.22 -2.60 27.97
CA SER A 483 20.05 -2.71 26.76
C SER A 483 20.42 -4.15 26.33
N LYS A 484 20.51 -5.10 27.27
CA LYS A 484 20.96 -6.50 27.07
C LYS A 484 20.40 -7.45 28.15
N GLY A 485 19.11 -7.35 28.50
CA GLY A 485 18.48 -8.24 29.49
C GLY A 485 19.21 -8.23 30.85
N GLU A 486 19.53 -9.41 31.40
CA GLU A 486 20.22 -9.55 32.70
C GLU A 486 21.60 -8.87 32.73
N LEU A 487 22.32 -8.84 31.60
CA LEU A 487 23.64 -8.21 31.50
C LEU A 487 23.59 -6.69 31.67
N SER A 488 22.40 -6.10 31.57
CA SER A 488 22.18 -4.68 31.87
C SER A 488 22.13 -4.39 33.36
N VAL A 489 22.05 -5.40 34.22
CA VAL A 489 21.84 -5.25 35.66
C VAL A 489 23.09 -5.68 36.42
N LYS A 490 23.63 -4.80 37.26
CA LYS A 490 24.76 -5.07 38.14
C LYS A 490 24.37 -4.76 39.58
N VAL A 491 24.46 -5.74 40.46
CA VAL A 491 24.26 -5.54 41.90
C VAL A 491 25.62 -5.29 42.55
N SER A 492 25.71 -4.25 43.37
CA SER A 492 26.94 -3.87 44.08
C SER A 492 26.85 -4.24 45.56
N ASP A 493 27.99 -4.36 46.25
CA ASP A 493 28.03 -4.64 47.69
C ASP A 493 27.64 -3.43 48.58
N LYS A 494 27.27 -2.29 47.98
CA LYS A 494 26.86 -1.08 48.72
C LYS A 494 25.42 -1.21 49.19
N ASN A 495 25.16 -0.82 50.44
CA ASN A 495 23.80 -0.82 50.97
C ASN A 495 22.88 0.16 50.23
N ASN A 496 21.66 -0.28 50.00
CA ASN A 496 20.55 0.53 49.52
C ASN A 496 19.93 1.30 50.69
N ASN A 497 19.95 2.63 50.62
CA ASN A 497 19.39 3.53 51.65
C ASN A 497 18.07 4.17 51.21
N LEU A 498 17.37 3.62 50.20
CA LEU A 498 16.07 4.14 49.78
C LEU A 498 14.98 3.80 50.81
N PRO A 499 14.06 4.74 51.12
CA PRO A 499 12.88 4.45 51.94
C PRO A 499 12.03 3.34 51.32
N ALA A 500 11.41 2.51 52.16
CA ALA A 500 10.42 1.53 51.70
C ALA A 500 9.29 2.22 50.92
N ALA A 501 8.90 1.63 49.79
CA ALA A 501 7.78 2.12 49.01
C ALA A 501 6.47 1.64 49.65
N GLU A 502 5.48 2.53 49.79
CA GLU A 502 4.14 2.15 50.24
C GLU A 502 3.11 2.41 49.13
N LEU A 503 2.19 1.47 48.94
CA LEU A 503 1.02 1.63 48.08
C LEU A 503 -0.08 2.36 48.84
N LYS A 504 -0.23 3.67 48.61
CA LYS A 504 -1.26 4.46 49.26
C LYS A 504 -2.57 4.41 48.46
N LYS A 505 -3.63 3.84 49.03
CA LYS A 505 -4.98 3.87 48.42
C LYS A 505 -5.46 5.33 48.31
N LEU A 506 -5.93 5.72 47.13
CA LEU A 506 -6.48 7.05 46.88
C LEU A 506 -8.02 7.02 46.83
N ALA A 507 -8.59 6.19 45.96
CA ALA A 507 -10.04 6.12 45.77
C ALA A 507 -10.48 4.81 45.10
N ASP A 508 -11.71 4.40 45.38
CA ASP A 508 -12.47 3.48 44.54
C ASP A 508 -13.19 4.32 43.48
N THR A 509 -12.91 4.10 42.20
CA THR A 509 -13.32 5.03 41.14
C THR A 509 -13.55 4.33 39.80
N SER A 510 -14.21 5.05 38.89
CA SER A 510 -14.42 4.65 37.50
C SER A 510 -13.80 5.70 36.59
N ILE A 511 -12.82 5.29 35.79
CA ILE A 511 -12.00 6.16 34.96
C ILE A 511 -12.32 5.90 33.49
N LEU A 512 -12.51 6.98 32.74
CA LEU A 512 -12.54 6.96 31.28
C LEU A 512 -11.12 7.16 30.76
N GLY A 513 -10.65 6.24 29.94
CA GLY A 513 -9.27 6.26 29.47
C GLY A 513 -9.01 5.32 28.30
N GLU A 514 -7.74 5.09 28.01
CA GLU A 514 -7.28 4.18 26.97
C GLU A 514 -6.15 3.29 27.50
N ILE A 515 -6.20 1.99 27.18
CA ILE A 515 -5.15 1.03 27.56
C ILE A 515 -4.05 1.04 26.50
N ILE A 516 -2.80 1.25 26.93
CA ILE A 516 -1.60 1.39 26.09
C ILE A 516 -0.42 0.60 26.68
N ASP A 517 0.68 0.47 25.94
CA ASP A 517 1.96 0.00 26.49
C ASP A 517 2.96 1.16 26.69
N PRO A 518 3.79 1.15 27.75
CA PRO A 518 4.79 2.19 28.01
C PRO A 518 5.89 2.31 26.96
N LYS A 519 6.21 1.27 26.19
CA LYS A 519 7.37 1.29 25.28
C LYS A 519 7.05 2.00 23.97
N CYS A 520 6.05 1.52 23.25
CA CYS A 520 5.59 2.14 22.01
C CYS A 520 4.97 3.52 22.31
N TYR A 521 4.11 3.66 23.34
CA TYR A 521 3.47 4.94 23.64
C TYR A 521 4.48 6.03 24.03
N LEU A 522 5.35 5.79 25.02
CA LEU A 522 6.21 6.85 25.55
C LEU A 522 7.33 7.26 24.58
N GLY A 523 7.66 6.48 23.56
CA GLY A 523 8.67 6.95 22.62
C GLY A 523 8.98 6.11 21.39
N ALA A 524 8.83 4.79 21.41
CA ALA A 524 9.11 3.99 20.20
C ALA A 524 8.10 4.25 19.06
N MET A 525 6.98 4.89 19.37
CA MET A 525 5.97 5.30 18.41
C MET A 525 5.40 6.71 18.70
N ASN A 526 5.30 7.54 17.66
CA ASN A 526 4.68 8.86 17.75
C ASN A 526 3.85 9.18 16.48
N PRO A 527 2.51 9.37 16.57
CA PRO A 527 1.69 9.24 17.79
C PRO A 527 1.67 7.81 18.31
N GLY A 528 1.81 7.67 19.64
CA GLY A 528 1.83 6.39 20.33
C GLY A 528 0.47 6.00 20.91
N GLU A 529 -0.61 6.68 20.51
CA GLU A 529 -1.97 6.50 21.03
C GLU A 529 -2.94 6.12 19.92
N GLY A 530 -4.10 5.59 20.30
CA GLY A 530 -5.13 5.17 19.37
C GLY A 530 -4.73 3.98 18.51
N LYS A 531 -5.48 3.78 17.43
CA LYS A 531 -5.36 2.61 16.56
C LYS A 531 -4.04 2.41 15.82
N PRO A 532 -3.26 3.46 15.41
CA PRO A 532 -1.96 3.22 14.81
C PRO A 532 -1.06 2.40 15.75
N HIS A 533 -1.20 2.65 17.06
CA HIS A 533 -0.45 2.00 18.11
C HIS A 533 -0.96 0.60 18.46
N ARG A 534 -2.24 0.31 18.24
CA ARG A 534 -2.90 -0.92 18.70
C ARG A 534 -2.13 -2.21 18.40
N ALA A 535 -1.73 -2.43 17.15
CA ALA A 535 -0.99 -3.63 16.76
C ALA A 535 0.40 -3.71 17.44
N CYS A 536 1.09 -2.56 17.57
CA CYS A 536 2.36 -2.45 18.32
C CYS A 536 2.14 -2.86 19.77
N ALA A 537 1.10 -2.29 20.39
CA ALA A 537 0.79 -2.39 21.80
C ALA A 537 0.30 -3.76 22.22
N ILE A 538 -0.53 -4.41 21.40
CA ILE A 538 -0.99 -5.78 21.64
C ILE A 538 0.22 -6.73 21.69
N LEU A 539 1.20 -6.55 20.80
CA LEU A 539 2.43 -7.34 20.83
C LEU A 539 3.28 -7.05 22.07
N CYS A 540 3.45 -5.79 22.45
CA CYS A 540 4.16 -5.40 23.68
C CYS A 540 3.50 -6.00 24.93
N ILE A 541 2.19 -5.80 25.09
CA ILE A 541 1.43 -6.25 26.25
C ILE A 541 1.41 -7.77 26.30
N SER A 542 1.13 -8.46 25.19
CA SER A 542 1.17 -9.93 25.16
C SER A 542 2.57 -10.48 25.47
N GLY A 543 3.64 -9.78 25.06
CA GLY A 543 5.02 -10.11 25.44
C GLY A 543 5.39 -9.79 26.90
N GLY A 544 4.42 -9.37 27.72
CA GLY A 544 4.59 -9.17 29.16
C GLY A 544 4.93 -7.73 29.57
N ILE A 545 4.95 -6.76 28.65
CA ILE A 545 5.08 -5.35 29.02
C ILE A 545 3.82 -4.92 29.78
N MET A 546 3.99 -4.28 30.94
CA MET A 546 2.87 -3.87 31.80
C MET A 546 1.90 -2.93 31.06
N PRO A 547 0.58 -3.21 31.05
CA PRO A 547 -0.40 -2.31 30.46
C PRO A 547 -0.57 -1.05 31.31
N ILE A 548 -0.71 0.11 30.65
CA ILE A 548 -0.96 1.42 31.28
C ILE A 548 -2.31 1.95 30.82
N LEU A 549 -3.06 2.53 31.75
CA LEU A 549 -4.24 3.34 31.48
C LEU A 549 -3.85 4.81 31.39
N THR A 550 -4.09 5.44 30.24
CA THR A 550 -4.05 6.91 30.10
C THR A 550 -5.42 7.48 30.43
N PHE A 551 -5.46 8.56 31.19
CA PHE A 551 -6.70 9.25 31.53
C PHE A 551 -6.44 10.72 31.79
N LYS A 552 -7.50 11.54 31.77
CA LYS A 552 -7.43 12.93 32.22
C LYS A 552 -7.94 13.03 33.64
N ASP A 553 -7.23 13.77 34.49
CA ASP A 553 -7.74 14.09 35.83
C ASP A 553 -8.79 15.21 35.77
N GLU A 554 -9.33 15.59 36.93
CA GLU A 554 -10.36 16.64 37.06
C GLU A 554 -9.91 18.01 36.52
N LYS A 555 -8.60 18.26 36.44
CA LYS A 555 -8.02 19.49 35.88
C LYS A 555 -7.77 19.38 34.38
N GLY A 556 -8.09 18.23 33.77
CA GLY A 556 -7.84 17.94 32.36
C GLY A 556 -6.39 17.55 32.05
N GLU A 557 -5.55 17.35 33.06
CA GLU A 557 -4.15 16.94 32.86
C GLU A 557 -4.06 15.44 32.59
N MET A 558 -3.20 15.06 31.64
CA MET A 558 -2.97 13.65 31.33
C MET A 558 -2.24 12.95 32.48
N ARG A 559 -2.79 11.84 32.93
CA ARG A 559 -2.27 10.95 33.96
C ARG A 559 -2.19 9.52 33.45
N TYR A 560 -1.39 8.71 34.15
CA TYR A 560 -1.01 7.37 33.73
C TYR A 560 -1.03 6.45 34.94
N ALA A 561 -1.76 5.34 34.82
CA ALA A 561 -1.80 4.31 35.85
C ALA A 561 -1.41 2.95 35.29
N ILE A 562 -0.53 2.23 35.99
CA ILE A 562 -0.21 0.85 35.63
C ILE A 562 -1.36 -0.04 36.06
N LEU A 563 -1.86 -0.86 35.14
CA LEU A 563 -2.99 -1.76 35.39
C LEU A 563 -2.51 -3.06 36.03
N GLN A 564 -3.18 -3.45 37.11
CA GLN A 564 -2.98 -4.72 37.80
C GLN A 564 -4.31 -5.41 38.07
N GLY A 565 -4.26 -6.74 38.22
CA GLY A 565 -5.40 -7.54 38.64
C GLY A 565 -5.76 -7.29 40.10
N PRO A 566 -6.93 -7.78 40.57
CA PRO A 566 -7.43 -7.47 41.91
C PRO A 566 -6.49 -7.86 43.07
N ARG A 567 -5.61 -8.85 42.85
CA ARG A 567 -4.61 -9.34 43.81
C ARG A 567 -3.18 -8.93 43.44
N GLY A 568 -3.03 -7.99 42.50
CA GLY A 568 -1.72 -7.58 41.97
C GLY A 568 -1.14 -8.55 40.93
N GLU A 569 -1.95 -9.49 40.43
CA GLU A 569 -1.55 -10.36 39.33
C GLU A 569 -1.53 -9.62 37.99
N LYS A 570 -0.72 -10.11 37.06
CA LYS A 570 -0.60 -9.56 35.71
C LYS A 570 -1.88 -9.83 34.92
N ILE A 571 -2.38 -8.81 34.22
CA ILE A 571 -3.60 -8.91 33.41
C ILE A 571 -3.39 -8.77 31.90
N ASN A 572 -2.14 -8.85 31.44
CA ASN A 572 -1.71 -8.64 30.06
C ASN A 572 -2.62 -9.29 29.01
N ASN A 573 -2.88 -10.60 29.14
CA ASN A 573 -3.70 -11.35 28.18
C ASN A 573 -5.18 -10.98 28.24
N GLN A 574 -5.69 -10.61 29.42
CA GLN A 574 -7.10 -10.30 29.63
C GLN A 574 -7.47 -8.92 29.07
N VAL A 575 -6.49 -8.01 28.94
CA VAL A 575 -6.75 -6.65 28.46
C VAL A 575 -6.55 -6.47 26.95
N LEU A 576 -6.02 -7.47 26.21
CA LEU A 576 -5.61 -7.32 24.80
C LEU A 576 -6.73 -6.80 23.88
N ASN A 577 -7.97 -7.24 24.11
CA ASN A 577 -9.11 -6.82 23.30
C ASN A 577 -9.47 -5.35 23.48
N TYR A 578 -9.08 -4.75 24.62
CA TYR A 578 -9.39 -3.37 25.00
C TYR A 578 -8.24 -2.39 24.69
N VAL A 579 -7.10 -2.89 24.21
CA VAL A 579 -5.91 -2.08 23.92
C VAL A 579 -6.21 -1.08 22.81
N ALA A 580 -5.80 0.15 23.05
CA ALA A 580 -5.97 1.31 22.17
C ALA A 580 -7.43 1.62 21.79
N GLU A 581 -8.36 1.24 22.68
CA GLU A 581 -9.77 1.59 22.61
C GLU A 581 -10.16 2.46 23.81
N PRO A 582 -11.05 3.46 23.62
CA PRO A 582 -11.63 4.18 24.73
C PRO A 582 -12.49 3.26 25.59
N VAL A 583 -12.13 3.16 26.87
CA VAL A 583 -12.77 2.28 27.84
C VAL A 583 -13.17 3.04 29.09
N LYS A 584 -14.25 2.57 29.72
CA LYS A 584 -14.57 2.87 31.11
C LYS A 584 -14.06 1.72 31.95
N ILE A 585 -13.15 2.01 32.87
CA ILE A 585 -12.55 1.03 33.78
C ILE A 585 -12.93 1.38 35.21
N THR A 586 -13.47 0.42 35.95
CA THR A 586 -13.81 0.57 37.38
C THR A 586 -12.83 -0.23 38.24
N GLY A 587 -12.44 0.32 39.39
CA GLY A 587 -11.45 -0.31 40.25
C GLY A 587 -10.92 0.61 41.34
N ILE A 588 -9.74 0.29 41.84
CA ILE A 588 -9.11 0.99 42.96
C ILE A 588 -7.82 1.65 42.51
N LEU A 589 -7.73 2.97 42.69
CA LEU A 589 -6.56 3.77 42.35
C LEU A 589 -5.63 3.89 43.57
N TYR A 590 -4.36 3.55 43.38
CA TYR A 590 -3.29 3.69 44.36
C TYR A 590 -2.19 4.63 43.84
N ARG A 591 -1.45 5.22 44.77
CA ARG A 591 -0.20 5.95 44.51
C ARG A 591 1.00 5.09 44.89
N TYR A 592 2.00 5.02 44.01
CA TYR A 592 3.29 4.38 44.23
C TYR A 592 4.41 5.30 43.73
N ASP A 593 5.11 5.95 44.66
CA ASP A 593 6.08 7.03 44.38
C ASP A 593 5.50 8.08 43.38
N ASN A 594 6.09 8.20 42.19
CA ASN A 594 5.64 9.09 41.12
C ASN A 594 4.54 8.50 40.20
N TRP A 595 4.18 7.24 40.37
CA TRP A 595 3.22 6.51 39.52
C TRP A 595 1.87 6.29 40.19
N TYR A 596 0.83 6.13 39.37
CA TYR A 596 -0.43 5.55 39.80
C TYR A 596 -0.44 4.05 39.47
N VAL A 597 -1.13 3.26 40.29
CA VAL A 597 -1.40 1.84 40.03
C VAL A 597 -2.90 1.63 40.19
N PHE A 598 -3.54 1.02 39.20
CA PHE A 598 -4.98 0.84 39.17
C PHE A 598 -5.32 -0.65 39.15
N TYR A 599 -5.97 -1.10 40.22
CA TYR A 599 -6.36 -2.49 40.42
C TYR A 599 -7.78 -2.68 39.90
N THR A 600 -7.98 -3.60 38.96
CA THR A 600 -9.28 -3.82 38.31
C THR A 600 -9.47 -5.30 37.96
N ASP A 601 -10.73 -5.74 37.91
CA ASP A 601 -11.09 -7.05 37.36
C ASP A 601 -11.38 -6.90 35.86
N PRO A 602 -10.49 -7.37 34.97
CA PRO A 602 -10.63 -7.15 33.54
C PRO A 602 -11.86 -7.84 32.93
N ALA A 603 -12.42 -8.87 33.57
CA ALA A 603 -13.58 -9.60 33.04
C ALA A 603 -14.89 -8.82 33.22
N ASN A 604 -15.01 -8.08 34.32
CA ASN A 604 -16.29 -7.49 34.74
C ASN A 604 -16.28 -5.96 34.79
N GLN A 605 -15.11 -5.32 34.81
CA GLN A 605 -14.98 -3.90 35.12
C GLN A 605 -14.37 -3.05 33.99
N ILE A 606 -14.10 -3.65 32.83
CA ILE A 606 -13.63 -2.94 31.64
C ILE A 606 -14.74 -2.96 30.57
N HIS A 607 -15.26 -1.79 30.24
CA HIS A 607 -16.32 -1.64 29.25
C HIS A 607 -15.87 -0.73 28.10
N PRO A 608 -15.89 -1.21 26.84
CA PRO A 608 -15.68 -0.36 25.66
C PRO A 608 -16.77 0.70 25.57
N LEU A 609 -16.40 1.94 25.23
CA LEU A 609 -17.36 3.05 25.12
C LEU A 609 -18.15 3.06 23.80
N PHE A 610 -17.74 2.27 22.80
CA PHE A 610 -18.26 2.33 21.43
C PHE A 610 -18.65 0.94 20.87
N ASN A 611 -19.21 0.07 21.70
CA ASN A 611 -19.81 -1.18 21.23
C ASN A 611 -21.21 -0.98 20.67
#